data_AF-A0A2A8VFC4-F1
#
_entry.id   AF-A0A2A8VFC4-F1
#
_cell.length_a   1.000
_cell.length_b   1.000
_cell.length_c   1.000
_cell.angle_alpha   90.00
_cell.angle_beta   90.00
_cell.angle_gamma   90.00
#
_symmetry.space_group_name_H-M   'P 1'
#
loop_
_entity.id
_entity.type
_entity.pdbx_description
1 polymer ?
#
loop_
_entity_poly.entity_id
_entity_poly.type
_entity_poly.pdbx_seq_one_letter_code
_entity_poly.pdbx_strand_id
1 'polypeptide(L)'
;MRIYLEELVDQCHSRYHLRLLFRDSPFILHFHCGNDLYGISISSKGCAVLEELSEDAHFVIEGVEDKVVSLLTGEERLSQLIEAGALEISGGYRPLLFVESVLWLTRSRGKEPVEV
;
A
#
# COMPACT_ATOMS: atom_id res chain seq x y z
N MET A 1 10.69 -4.13 6.97
CA MET A 1 9.67 -4.05 5.89
C MET A 1 8.64 -5.19 5.81
N ARG A 2 9.02 -6.47 5.56
CA ARG A 2 8.07 -7.56 5.21
C ARG A 2 6.87 -7.73 6.15
N ILE A 3 7.09 -7.65 7.46
CA ILE A 3 6.04 -7.78 8.49
C ILE A 3 4.94 -6.73 8.28
N TYR A 4 5.29 -5.49 7.95
CA TYR A 4 4.30 -4.42 7.70
C TYR A 4 3.48 -4.66 6.43
N LEU A 5 4.06 -5.32 5.42
CA LEU A 5 3.33 -5.71 4.21
C LEU A 5 2.39 -6.88 4.46
N GLU A 6 2.81 -7.84 5.29
CA GLU A 6 1.95 -8.93 5.75
C GLU A 6 0.76 -8.39 6.56
N GLU A 7 1.02 -7.46 7.49
CA GLU A 7 -0.04 -6.76 8.23
C GLU A 7 -1.00 -6.02 7.30
N LEU A 8 -0.49 -5.29 6.30
CA LEU A 8 -1.32 -4.62 5.29
C LEU A 8 -2.24 -5.62 4.56
N VAL A 9 -1.70 -6.77 4.15
CA VAL A 9 -2.45 -7.83 3.47
C VAL A 9 -3.53 -8.41 4.41
N ASP A 10 -3.20 -8.64 5.68
CA ASP A 10 -4.16 -9.11 6.69
C ASP A 10 -5.28 -8.08 6.92
N GLN A 11 -4.97 -6.78 6.92
CA GLN A 11 -5.97 -5.72 7.01
C GLN A 11 -6.87 -5.67 5.76
N CYS A 12 -6.33 -5.92 4.57
CA CYS A 12 -7.11 -6.06 3.35
C CYS A 12 -8.10 -7.25 3.42
N HIS A 13 -7.68 -8.37 4.02
CA HIS A 13 -8.54 -9.56 4.14
C HIS A 13 -9.62 -9.40 5.21
N SER A 14 -9.29 -8.79 6.36
CA SER A 14 -10.23 -8.60 7.46
C SER A 14 -11.34 -7.59 7.14
N ARG A 15 -11.09 -6.62 6.26
CA ARG A 15 -12.01 -5.54 5.90
C ARG A 15 -12.73 -5.85 4.58
N TYR A 16 -13.73 -6.73 4.64
CA TYR A 16 -14.45 -7.21 3.44
C TYR A 16 -15.01 -6.11 2.53
N HIS A 17 -15.35 -4.93 3.08
CA HIS A 17 -15.81 -3.78 2.31
C HIS A 17 -14.76 -3.25 1.32
N LEU A 18 -13.46 -3.43 1.59
CA LEU A 18 -12.39 -3.00 0.69
C LEU A 18 -12.39 -3.78 -0.63
N ARG A 19 -12.94 -5.01 -0.63
CA ARG A 19 -13.07 -5.79 -1.87
C ARG A 19 -13.92 -5.09 -2.93
N LEU A 20 -14.81 -4.17 -2.53
CA LEU A 20 -15.60 -3.35 -3.47
C LEU A 20 -14.74 -2.32 -4.23
N LEU A 21 -13.57 -1.96 -3.71
CA LEU A 21 -12.62 -1.07 -4.37
C LEU A 21 -11.69 -1.83 -5.31
N PHE A 22 -11.53 -3.13 -5.11
CA PHE A 22 -10.54 -3.94 -5.82
C PHE A 22 -11.07 -4.39 -7.18
N ARG A 23 -10.19 -4.36 -8.18
CA ARG A 23 -10.48 -4.90 -9.52
C ARG A 23 -10.30 -6.41 -9.54
N ASP A 24 -10.89 -7.07 -10.53
CA ASP A 24 -10.68 -8.50 -10.77
C ASP A 24 -9.26 -8.82 -11.26
N SER A 25 -8.66 -7.91 -12.04
CA SER A 25 -7.25 -7.99 -12.44
C SER A 25 -6.33 -7.61 -11.27
N PRO A 26 -5.21 -8.32 -11.07
CA PRO A 26 -4.23 -7.96 -10.05
C PRO A 26 -3.69 -6.55 -10.29
N PHE A 27 -3.67 -5.75 -9.23
CA PHE A 27 -2.94 -4.49 -9.17
C PHE A 27 -1.64 -4.74 -8.42
N ILE A 28 -0.52 -4.48 -9.08
CA ILE A 28 0.83 -4.73 -8.55
C ILE A 28 1.42 -3.42 -8.03
N LEU A 29 1.71 -3.39 -6.73
CA LEU A 29 2.33 -2.25 -6.03
C LEU A 29 3.72 -2.64 -5.56
N HIS A 30 4.74 -1.90 -5.99
CA HIS A 30 6.12 -2.08 -5.53
C HIS A 30 6.53 -0.99 -4.55
N PHE A 31 7.40 -1.39 -3.61
CA PHE A 31 8.07 -0.52 -2.65
C PHE A 31 9.58 -0.66 -2.85
N HIS A 32 10.23 0.45 -3.19
CA HIS A 32 11.67 0.53 -3.41
C HIS A 32 12.31 1.25 -2.22
N CYS A 33 13.08 0.53 -1.42
CA CYS A 33 13.73 1.01 -0.21
C CYS A 33 15.24 0.89 -0.36
N GLY A 34 15.87 1.85 -1.05
CA GLY A 34 17.28 1.75 -1.40
C GLY A 34 17.55 0.54 -2.31
N ASN A 35 18.27 -0.47 -1.80
CA ASN A 35 18.56 -1.70 -2.55
C ASN A 35 17.50 -2.80 -2.38
N ASP A 36 16.61 -2.64 -1.40
CA ASP A 36 15.59 -3.63 -1.09
C ASP A 36 14.30 -3.31 -1.85
N LEU A 37 13.78 -4.33 -2.53
CA LEU A 37 12.56 -4.23 -3.32
C LEU A 37 11.51 -5.17 -2.72
N TYR A 38 10.31 -4.65 -2.54
CA TYR A 38 9.16 -5.41 -2.04
C TYR A 38 7.95 -5.18 -2.92
N GLY A 39 6.99 -6.09 -2.89
CA GLY A 39 5.77 -5.93 -3.68
C GLY A 39 4.58 -6.63 -3.08
N ILE A 40 3.41 -6.11 -3.41
CA ILE A 40 2.12 -6.73 -3.08
C ILE A 40 1.24 -6.78 -4.32
N SER A 41 0.41 -7.81 -4.40
CA SER A 41 -0.70 -7.90 -5.34
C SER A 41 -2.01 -7.61 -4.61
N ILE A 42 -2.88 -6.82 -5.25
CA ILE A 42 -4.21 -6.49 -4.74
C ILE A 42 -5.24 -6.83 -5.80
N SER A 43 -6.23 -7.66 -5.47
CA SER A 43 -7.33 -8.00 -6.36
C SER A 43 -8.60 -8.32 -5.58
N SER A 44 -9.74 -8.38 -6.28
CA SER A 44 -11.01 -8.83 -5.71
C SER A 44 -10.92 -10.27 -5.17
N LYS A 45 -10.02 -11.09 -5.71
CA LYS A 45 -9.76 -12.47 -5.27
C LYS A 45 -8.95 -12.56 -3.98
N GLY A 46 -8.21 -11.50 -3.63
CA GLY A 46 -7.37 -11.43 -2.45
C GLY A 46 -6.17 -10.51 -2.65
N CYS A 47 -5.46 -10.27 -1.56
CA CYS A 47 -4.19 -9.56 -1.53
C CYS A 47 -3.07 -10.52 -1.09
N ALA A 48 -1.85 -10.34 -1.58
CA ALA A 48 -0.70 -11.15 -1.18
C ALA A 48 0.61 -10.38 -1.30
N VAL A 49 1.57 -10.66 -0.42
CA VAL A 49 2.95 -10.21 -0.58
C VAL A 49 3.62 -11.06 -1.67
N LEU A 50 4.35 -10.41 -2.58
CA LEU A 50 5.06 -11.08 -3.65
C LEU A 50 6.40 -11.63 -3.14
N GLU A 51 6.69 -12.90 -3.46
CA GLU A 51 7.99 -13.53 -3.14
C GLU A 51 9.06 -13.17 -4.18
N GLU A 52 8.66 -12.94 -5.43
CA GLU A 52 9.52 -12.50 -6.52
C GLU A 52 8.85 -11.36 -7.30
N LEU A 53 9.63 -10.33 -7.65
CA LEU A 53 9.17 -9.19 -8.43
C LEU A 53 9.41 -9.46 -9.92
N SER A 54 8.59 -10.34 -10.49
CA SER A 54 8.66 -10.73 -11.91
C SER A 54 7.63 -10.02 -12.78
N GLU A 55 6.67 -9.31 -12.18
CA GLU A 55 5.62 -8.57 -12.87
C GLU A 55 5.93 -7.06 -12.94
N ASP A 56 5.53 -6.42 -14.05
CA ASP A 56 5.61 -4.97 -14.18
C ASP A 56 4.70 -4.29 -13.13
N ALA A 57 5.29 -3.40 -12.35
CA ALA A 57 4.55 -2.64 -11.34
C ALA A 57 3.52 -1.72 -11.99
N HIS A 58 2.29 -1.73 -11.48
CA HIS A 58 1.29 -0.74 -11.85
C HIS A 58 1.53 0.59 -11.12
N PHE A 59 2.18 0.52 -9.97
CA PHE A 59 2.57 1.66 -9.16
C PHE A 59 3.81 1.32 -8.34
N VAL A 60 4.70 2.29 -8.20
CA VAL A 60 5.93 2.17 -7.41
C VAL A 60 5.97 3.31 -6.41
N ILE A 61 6.31 2.99 -5.17
CA ILE A 61 6.63 3.95 -4.12
C ILE A 61 8.11 3.79 -3.78
N GLU A 62 8.87 4.87 -3.86
CA GLU A 62 10.31 4.88 -3.60
C GLU A 62 10.65 5.83 -2.46
N GLY A 63 11.54 5.41 -1.57
CA GLY A 63 12.04 6.24 -0.49
C GLY A 63 12.82 5.46 0.56
N VAL A 64 13.08 6.11 1.68
CA VAL A 64 13.75 5.48 2.83
C VAL A 64 12.79 4.57 3.61
N GLU A 65 13.29 3.47 4.16
CA GLU A 65 12.46 2.44 4.80
C GLU A 65 11.57 2.99 5.93
N ASP A 66 12.09 3.91 6.75
CA ASP A 66 11.34 4.54 7.83
C ASP A 66 10.10 5.28 7.34
N LYS A 67 10.18 5.95 6.20
CA LYS A 67 9.06 6.67 5.58
C LYS A 67 8.06 5.75 4.91
N VAL A 68 8.52 4.64 4.34
CA VAL A 68 7.61 3.60 3.84
C VAL A 68 6.90 2.91 5.00
N VAL A 69 7.58 2.69 6.14
CA VAL A 69 6.95 2.13 7.35
C VAL A 69 5.92 3.09 7.95
N SER A 70 6.21 4.39 8.06
CA SER A 70 5.22 5.37 8.55
C SER A 70 3.99 5.45 7.64
N LEU A 71 4.17 5.24 6.33
CA LEU A 71 3.08 5.10 5.38
C LEU A 71 2.26 3.81 5.61
N LEU A 72 2.91 2.66 5.72
CA LEU A 72 2.24 1.35 5.84
C LEU A 72 1.47 1.20 7.15
N THR A 73 1.98 1.79 8.22
CA THR A 73 1.30 1.85 9.53
C THR A 73 0.16 2.89 9.54
N GLY A 74 0.13 3.78 8.56
CA GLY A 74 -0.86 4.86 8.43
C GLY A 74 -0.64 6.00 9.42
N GLU A 75 0.58 6.17 9.93
CA GLU A 75 1.01 7.35 10.68
C GLU A 75 1.04 8.60 9.78
N GLU A 76 1.51 8.43 8.54
CA GLU A 76 1.59 9.48 7.53
C GLU A 76 0.82 9.07 6.26
N ARG A 77 0.21 10.04 5.57
CA ARG A 77 -0.45 9.78 4.28
C ARG A 77 0.54 9.78 3.13
N LEU A 78 0.27 9.00 2.09
CA LEU A 78 1.14 8.96 0.90
C LEU A 78 1.18 10.34 0.24
N SER A 79 0.05 11.04 0.13
CA SER A 79 0.01 12.42 -0.39
C SER A 79 0.91 13.39 0.38
N GLN A 80 0.93 13.29 1.72
CA GLN A 80 1.75 14.16 2.58
C GLN A 80 3.23 13.86 2.42
N LEU A 81 3.60 12.58 2.32
CA LEU A 81 4.97 12.15 2.12
C LEU A 81 5.52 12.55 0.74
N ILE A 82 4.67 12.52 -0.30
CA ILE A 82 5.02 13.03 -1.64
C ILE A 82 5.21 14.56 -1.60
N GLU A 83 4.27 15.30 -1.00
CA GLU A 83 4.35 16.77 -0.90
C GLU A 83 5.59 17.24 -0.12
N ALA A 84 5.98 16.49 0.91
CA ALA A 84 7.19 16.74 1.70
C ALA A 84 8.49 16.32 0.99
N GLY A 85 8.42 15.67 -0.19
CA GLY A 85 9.58 15.13 -0.90
C GLY A 85 10.24 13.94 -0.18
N ALA A 86 9.52 13.28 0.73
CA ALA A 86 10.02 12.14 1.50
C ALA A 86 9.84 10.80 0.77
N LEU A 87 8.85 10.72 -0.12
CA LEU A 87 8.62 9.60 -1.02
C LEU A 87 8.46 10.09 -2.45
N GLU A 88 9.03 9.34 -3.39
CA GLU A 88 8.80 9.48 -4.82
C GLU A 88 7.85 8.39 -5.31
N ILE A 89 7.12 8.66 -6.39
CA ILE A 89 6.16 7.70 -6.96
C ILE A 89 6.35 7.57 -8.46
N SER A 90 6.13 6.37 -8.98
CA SER A 90 6.01 6.11 -10.41
C SER A 90 4.70 5.40 -10.71
N GLY A 91 3.86 6.02 -11.55
CA GLY A 91 2.59 5.47 -11.98
C GLY A 91 1.56 6.55 -12.29
N GLY A 92 0.40 6.15 -12.81
CA GLY A 92 -0.66 7.09 -13.17
C GLY A 92 -1.39 7.67 -11.96
N TYR A 93 -2.11 8.78 -12.18
CA TYR A 93 -2.93 9.42 -11.14
C TYR A 93 -4.04 8.52 -10.56
N ARG A 94 -4.67 7.69 -11.40
CA ARG A 94 -5.70 6.73 -10.95
C ARG A 94 -5.10 5.67 -10.00
N PRO A 95 -3.97 5.00 -10.34
CA PRO A 95 -3.20 4.19 -9.40
C PRO A 95 -2.87 4.90 -8.08
N LEU A 96 -2.40 6.15 -8.11
CA LEU A 96 -2.12 6.92 -6.90
C LEU A 96 -3.34 7.02 -5.98
N LEU A 97 -4.49 7.46 -6.50
CA LEU A 97 -5.72 7.59 -5.70
C LEU A 97 -6.17 6.24 -5.12
N PHE A 98 -6.02 5.17 -5.89
CA PHE A 98 -6.32 3.83 -5.44
C PHE A 98 -5.41 3.41 -4.28
N VAL A 99 -4.10 3.54 -4.45
CA VAL A 99 -3.09 3.16 -3.44
C VAL A 99 -3.27 3.98 -2.16
N GLU A 100 -3.43 5.30 -2.26
CA GLU A 100 -3.74 6.17 -1.11
C GLU A 100 -4.99 5.66 -0.36
N SER A 101 -6.06 5.34 -1.09
CA SER A 101 -7.29 4.84 -0.50
C SER A 101 -7.08 3.52 0.23
N VAL A 102 -6.35 2.58 -0.39
CA VAL A 102 -6.06 1.27 0.22
C VAL A 102 -5.24 1.44 1.49
N LEU A 103 -4.12 2.16 1.43
CA LEU A 103 -3.23 2.38 2.58
C LEU A 103 -3.97 3.09 3.72
N TRP A 104 -4.72 4.14 3.41
CA TRP A 104 -5.50 4.85 4.42
C TRP A 104 -6.59 3.99 5.05
N LEU A 105 -7.27 3.17 4.25
CA LEU A 105 -8.35 2.30 4.71
C LEU A 105 -7.87 0.99 5.34
N THR A 106 -6.57 0.69 5.32
CA THR A 106 -5.95 -0.49 5.93
C THR A 106 -5.11 -0.14 7.16
N ARG A 107 -4.88 1.14 7.44
CA ARG A 107 -4.14 1.60 8.63
C ARG A 107 -4.51 0.84 9.91
N SER A 108 -3.48 0.46 10.67
CA SER A 108 -3.59 -0.21 11.96
C SER A 108 -4.05 0.82 12.99
N ARG A 109 -5.37 1.09 13.04
CA ARG A 109 -5.97 1.97 14.05
C ARG A 109 -5.69 1.43 15.44
N GLY A 110 -4.71 2.01 16.14
CA GLY A 110 -4.86 2.23 17.56
C GLY A 110 -6.10 3.10 17.77
N LYS A 111 -7.26 2.45 18.03
CA LYS A 111 -8.54 3.04 18.47
C LYS A 111 -8.83 4.46 17.97
N GLU A 112 -9.52 4.55 16.84
CA GLU A 112 -10.52 5.62 16.71
C GLU A 112 -11.86 4.96 16.39
N PRO A 113 -12.91 5.20 17.19
CA PRO A 113 -14.25 4.82 16.81
C PRO A 113 -14.64 5.62 15.56
N VAL A 114 -15.15 4.95 14.55
CA VAL A 114 -15.97 5.63 13.55
C VAL A 114 -17.29 5.90 14.25
N GLU A 115 -17.54 7.14 14.66
CA GLU A 115 -18.90 7.56 15.00
C GLU A 115 -19.69 7.64 13.70
N VAL A 116 -20.76 6.84 13.64
CA VAL A 116 -21.78 6.87 12.58
C VAL A 116 -22.98 7.65 13.09
#